data_AF-A0A2N5RUP0-F1
#
_entry.id   AF-A0A2N5RUP0-F1
#
_cell.length_a   1.000
_cell.length_b   1.000
_cell.length_c   1.000
_cell.angle_alpha   90.00
_cell.angle_beta   90.00
_cell.angle_gamma   90.00
#
_symmetry.space_group_name_H-M   'P 1'
#
loop_
_entity.id
_entity.type
_entity.pdbx_description
1 polymer ?
#
loop_
_entity_poly.entity_id
_entity_poly.type
_entity_poly.pdbx_seq_one_letter_code
_entity_poly.pdbx_strand_id
1 'polypeptide(L)'
;MFCVVRQATYFEPLPSLNRPPAMLTRLTWSEYLALRKQQRRYALWATVPITTLGLTLGVNYFATIEAAPTDLIMGIEAPYVYGLATLGCGFLGYLVGPSVGHAFFRLRVSTPTLRAIQERNAQFYQHIRRHRVDPAQSILNNPLPDWHGERIGSLQQYRKWLRDQAAYRRKASQHNMLLSDKDLGGPGKDLL
;
A
#
# COMPACT_ATOMS: atom_id res chain seq x y z
N MET A 1 8.57 -2.65 5.69
CA MET A 1 8.75 -1.70 6.80
C MET A 1 8.98 -0.28 6.27
N PHE A 2 8.01 0.26 5.52
CA PHE A 2 7.90 1.68 5.15
C PHE A 2 6.41 2.05 5.04
N CYS A 3 5.68 1.59 6.05
CA CYS A 3 4.35 2.07 6.41
C CYS A 3 4.56 2.68 7.81
N VAL A 4 3.83 3.74 8.17
CA VAL A 4 3.87 4.41 9.49
C VAL A 4 4.72 5.70 9.58
N VAL A 5 4.66 6.63 8.61
CA VAL A 5 4.80 8.07 8.94
C VAL A 5 3.90 8.94 8.04
N ARG A 6 2.57 8.78 8.15
CA ARG A 6 1.56 9.85 7.94
C ARG A 6 0.14 9.39 8.30
N GLN A 7 0.00 8.82 9.49
CA GLN A 7 -1.28 8.74 10.19
C GLN A 7 -1.15 9.60 11.46
N ALA A 8 -1.33 10.91 11.33
CA ALA A 8 -1.62 11.77 12.48
C ALA A 8 -2.06 13.13 11.94
N THR A 9 -3.14 13.67 12.50
CA THR A 9 -3.91 14.87 12.08
C THR A 9 -4.72 14.59 10.79
N TYR A 10 -6.02 14.35 10.79
CA TYR A 10 -7.09 14.97 11.58
C TYR A 10 -8.19 13.94 11.86
N PHE A 11 -8.31 13.51 13.12
CA PHE A 11 -9.56 13.01 13.68
C PHE A 11 -10.23 14.25 14.26
N GLU A 12 -11.11 14.88 13.49
CA GLU A 12 -12.06 15.88 14.00
C GLU A 12 -13.47 15.30 13.91
N PRO A 13 -14.27 15.39 14.98
CA PRO A 13 -15.65 14.91 15.01
C PRO A 13 -16.55 15.79 14.14
N LEU A 14 -17.53 15.16 13.49
CA LEU A 14 -18.48 15.80 12.56
C LEU A 14 -19.24 16.97 13.19
N PRO A 15 -19.28 18.16 12.56
CA PRO A 15 -20.34 19.12 12.82
C PRO A 15 -21.61 18.73 12.04
N SER A 16 -22.72 18.88 12.75
CA SER A 16 -24.08 18.44 12.49
C SER A 16 -24.72 18.88 11.16
N LEU A 17 -25.67 18.03 10.75
CA LEU A 17 -26.71 18.18 9.71
C LEU A 17 -27.27 19.61 9.58
N ASN A 18 -27.04 20.26 8.44
CA ASN A 18 -27.96 21.13 7.70
C ASN A 18 -27.17 22.06 6.74
N ARG A 19 -26.77 21.55 5.56
CA ARG A 19 -26.24 22.38 4.47
C ARG A 19 -26.84 21.90 3.14
N PRO A 20 -27.46 22.79 2.34
CA PRO A 20 -28.09 22.39 1.09
C PRO A 20 -27.05 21.80 0.10
N PRO A 21 -27.45 20.83 -0.74
CA PRO A 21 -26.56 20.02 -1.57
C PRO A 21 -26.10 20.75 -2.84
N ALA A 22 -25.46 21.91 -2.70
CA ALA A 22 -24.82 22.61 -3.80
C ALA A 22 -23.30 22.72 -3.56
N MET A 23 -22.52 22.06 -4.43
CA MET A 23 -21.11 22.36 -4.74
C MET A 23 -19.97 21.91 -3.79
N LEU A 24 -20.17 20.91 -2.92
CA LEU A 24 -19.05 19.99 -2.64
C LEU A 24 -19.06 18.96 -3.76
N THR A 25 -18.06 18.93 -4.63
CA THR A 25 -17.93 17.93 -5.71
C THR A 25 -18.00 16.53 -5.08
N ARG A 26 -19.19 15.95 -5.00
CA ARG A 26 -19.42 14.62 -4.42
C ARG A 26 -18.80 13.62 -5.38
N LEU A 27 -17.55 13.27 -5.09
CA LEU A 27 -16.82 12.25 -5.83
C LEU A 27 -17.65 10.97 -5.91
N THR A 28 -17.91 10.48 -7.13
CA THR A 28 -18.62 9.22 -7.32
C THR A 28 -17.75 8.06 -6.85
N TRP A 29 -18.34 6.89 -6.53
CA TRP A 29 -17.57 5.73 -6.06
C TRP A 29 -16.55 5.23 -7.12
N SER A 30 -16.90 5.33 -8.40
CA SER A 30 -16.01 5.01 -9.51
C SER A 30 -14.82 5.96 -9.59
N GLU A 31 -15.07 7.28 -9.50
CA GLU A 31 -14.02 8.30 -9.47
C GLU A 31 -13.10 8.14 -8.27
N TYR A 32 -13.68 7.92 -7.08
CA TYR A 32 -12.93 7.68 -5.86
C TYR A 32 -11.96 6.50 -5.98
N LEU A 33 -12.44 5.35 -6.45
CA LEU A 33 -11.61 4.15 -6.60
C LEU A 33 -10.56 4.33 -7.71
N ALA A 34 -10.90 5.04 -8.78
CA ALA A 34 -9.95 5.39 -9.83
C ALA A 34 -8.83 6.30 -9.30
N LEU A 35 -9.16 7.32 -8.51
CA LEU A 35 -8.20 8.23 -7.90
C LEU A 35 -7.27 7.51 -6.90
N ARG A 36 -7.82 6.60 -6.08
CA ARG A 36 -7.02 5.75 -5.18
C ARG A 36 -6.04 4.86 -5.95
N LYS A 37 -6.47 4.29 -7.08
CA LYS A 37 -5.61 3.51 -7.98
C LYS A 37 -4.53 4.39 -8.64
N GLN A 38 -4.90 5.60 -9.02
CA GLN A 38 -4.00 6.57 -9.64
C GLN A 38 -2.90 7.02 -8.67
N GLN A 39 -3.23 7.29 -7.41
CA GLN A 39 -2.28 7.68 -6.37
C GLN A 39 -1.14 6.63 -6.21
N ARG A 40 -1.47 5.34 -6.24
CA ARG A 40 -0.46 4.27 -6.17
C ARG A 40 0.38 4.16 -7.43
N ARG A 41 -0.23 4.36 -8.59
CA ARG A 41 0.50 4.40 -9.86
C ARG A 41 1.51 5.53 -9.86
N TYR A 42 1.15 6.75 -9.44
CA TYR A 42 2.08 7.88 -9.40
C TYR A 42 3.31 7.61 -8.52
N ALA A 43 3.15 6.91 -7.39
CA ALA A 43 4.29 6.54 -6.56
C ALA A 43 5.25 5.62 -7.32
N LEU A 44 4.73 4.62 -8.04
CA LEU A 44 5.54 3.71 -8.86
C LEU A 44 6.17 4.43 -10.06
N TRP A 45 5.40 5.21 -10.82
CA TRP A 45 5.88 5.92 -12.00
C TRP A 45 6.89 7.03 -11.65
N ALA A 46 6.87 7.58 -10.44
CA ALA A 46 7.86 8.57 -10.02
C ALA A 46 9.22 7.94 -9.67
N THR A 47 9.25 6.71 -9.16
CA THR A 47 10.51 6.06 -8.78
C THR A 47 11.45 5.83 -9.95
N VAL A 48 10.92 5.38 -11.09
CA VAL A 48 11.71 5.07 -12.29
C VAL A 48 12.52 6.29 -12.78
N PRO A 49 11.91 7.43 -13.15
CA PRO A 49 12.66 8.58 -13.63
C PRO A 49 13.57 9.19 -12.58
N ILE A 50 13.18 9.18 -11.29
CA ILE A 50 14.01 9.75 -10.22
C ILE A 50 15.26 8.90 -9.99
N THR A 51 15.12 7.57 -10.02
CA THR A 51 16.26 6.64 -9.92
C THR A 51 17.17 6.76 -11.14
N THR A 52 16.60 6.81 -12.35
CA THR A 52 17.35 7.02 -13.58
C THR A 52 18.10 8.35 -13.56
N LEU A 53 17.46 9.44 -13.13
CA LEU A 53 18.11 10.75 -13.00
C LEU A 53 19.24 10.72 -11.97
N GLY A 54 19.04 10.08 -10.80
CA GLY A 54 20.07 9.92 -9.79
C GLY A 54 21.28 9.15 -10.32
N LEU A 55 21.06 8.04 -11.03
CA LEU A 55 22.13 7.27 -11.66
C LEU A 55 22.85 8.07 -12.75
N THR A 56 22.12 8.74 -13.65
CA THR A 56 22.71 9.55 -14.71
C THR A 56 23.55 10.69 -14.14
N LEU A 57 23.07 11.39 -13.11
CA LEU A 57 23.84 12.44 -12.45
C LEU A 57 25.06 11.89 -11.73
N GLY A 58 24.94 10.75 -11.06
CA GLY A 58 26.08 10.07 -10.40
C GLY A 58 27.16 9.69 -11.41
N VAL A 59 26.79 8.96 -12.46
CA VAL A 59 27.71 8.57 -13.54
C VAL A 59 28.37 9.79 -14.17
N ASN A 60 27.58 10.82 -14.53
CA ASN A 60 28.12 12.01 -15.17
C ASN A 60 29.09 12.76 -14.25
N TYR A 61 28.78 12.90 -12.96
CA TYR A 61 29.66 13.53 -11.98
C TYR A 61 30.97 12.77 -11.82
N PHE A 62 30.91 11.46 -11.56
CA PHE A 62 32.11 10.64 -11.34
C PHE A 62 32.93 10.43 -12.63
N ALA A 63 32.31 10.49 -13.81
CA ALA A 63 33.03 10.43 -15.09
C ALA A 63 33.86 11.68 -15.38
N THR A 64 33.50 12.84 -14.80
CA THR A 64 34.29 14.08 -14.94
C THR A 64 35.50 14.14 -14.01
N ILE A 65 35.61 13.22 -13.05
CA ILE A 65 36.76 13.16 -12.15
C ILE A 65 37.85 12.34 -12.84
N GLU A 66 38.93 12.99 -13.25
CA GLU A 66 40.14 12.34 -13.73
C GLU A 66 40.88 11.71 -12.53
N ALA A 67 40.51 10.50 -12.16
CA ALA A 67 41.26 9.70 -11.20
C ALA A 67 42.15 8.69 -11.94
N ALA A 68 43.44 8.65 -11.61
CA ALA A 68 44.31 7.59 -12.12
C ALA A 68 43.81 6.23 -11.58
N PRO A 69 43.74 5.16 -12.40
CA PRO A 69 43.25 3.85 -11.96
C PRO A 69 44.05 3.21 -10.82
N THR A 70 45.25 3.73 -10.53
CA THR A 70 46.18 3.30 -9.50
C THR A 70 46.07 4.08 -8.20
N ASP A 71 45.24 5.13 -8.15
CA ASP A 71 45.06 5.92 -6.94
C ASP A 71 44.17 5.17 -5.95
N LEU A 72 44.75 4.86 -4.80
CA LEU A 72 44.07 4.19 -3.70
C LEU A 72 43.29 5.22 -2.89
N ILE A 73 41.96 5.11 -2.94
CA ILE A 73 41.06 5.91 -2.10
C ILE A 73 40.65 5.02 -0.93
N MET A 74 41.10 5.35 0.29
CA MET A 74 40.86 4.56 1.51
C MET A 74 41.37 3.10 1.41
N GLY A 75 42.43 2.85 0.63
CA GLY A 75 43.01 1.51 0.45
C GLY A 75 42.27 0.60 -0.54
N ILE A 76 41.29 1.16 -1.27
CA ILE A 76 40.54 0.48 -2.33
C ILE A 76 40.81 1.21 -3.65
N GLU A 77 40.88 0.48 -4.77
CA GLU A 77 41.05 1.07 -6.10
C GLU A 77 39.91 2.05 -6.42
N ALA A 78 40.25 3.23 -6.93
CA ALA A 78 39.33 4.29 -7.33
C ALA A 78 38.08 3.83 -8.13
N PRO A 79 38.17 2.93 -9.14
CA PRO A 79 36.97 2.51 -9.90
C PRO A 79 35.92 1.81 -9.05
N TYR A 80 36.29 1.06 -8.01
CA TYR A 80 35.32 0.38 -7.14
C TYR A 80 34.59 1.36 -6.23
N VAL A 81 35.31 2.37 -5.71
CA VAL A 81 34.73 3.40 -4.84
C VAL A 81 33.71 4.24 -5.62
N TYR A 82 34.03 4.66 -6.85
CA TYR A 82 33.10 5.40 -7.70
C TYR A 82 31.93 4.55 -8.20
N GLY A 83 32.16 3.25 -8.48
CA GLY A 83 31.09 2.30 -8.79
C GLY A 83 30.09 2.20 -7.64
N LEU A 84 30.58 2.01 -6.40
CA LEU A 84 29.73 1.95 -5.21
C LEU A 84 29.03 3.28 -4.94
N ALA A 85 29.72 4.42 -5.11
CA ALA A 85 29.13 5.74 -4.91
C ALA A 85 28.02 6.03 -5.93
N THR A 86 28.20 5.63 -7.18
CA THR A 86 27.17 5.73 -8.23
C THR A 86 25.95 4.88 -7.89
N LEU A 87 26.16 3.62 -7.46
CA LEU A 87 25.09 2.76 -6.99
C LEU A 87 24.37 3.35 -5.76
N GLY A 88 25.12 3.97 -4.86
CA GLY A 88 24.58 4.72 -3.71
C GLY A 88 23.66 5.86 -4.15
N CYS A 89 24.05 6.63 -5.17
CA CYS A 89 23.20 7.69 -5.73
C CYS A 89 21.90 7.11 -6.31
N GLY A 90 21.96 6.00 -7.05
CA GLY A 90 20.78 5.30 -7.55
C GLY A 90 19.87 4.78 -6.43
N PHE A 91 20.44 4.18 -5.39
CA PHE A 91 19.70 3.70 -4.22
C PHE A 91 18.99 4.84 -3.47
N LEU A 92 19.66 5.97 -3.27
CA LEU A 92 19.04 7.16 -2.68
C LEU A 92 17.91 7.71 -3.57
N GLY A 93 18.11 7.77 -4.89
CA GLY A 93 17.05 8.14 -5.84
C GLY A 93 15.83 7.22 -5.74
N TYR A 94 16.06 5.90 -5.61
CA TYR A 94 14.99 4.92 -5.43
C TYR A 94 14.21 5.14 -4.12
N LEU A 95 14.89 5.45 -3.01
CA LEU A 95 14.23 5.73 -1.72
C LEU A 95 13.43 7.04 -1.75
N VAL A 96 13.94 8.07 -2.42
CA VAL A 96 13.28 9.39 -2.52
C VAL A 96 12.10 9.37 -3.50
N GLY A 97 12.13 8.49 -4.50
CA GLY A 97 11.16 8.38 -5.57
C GLY A 97 9.67 8.41 -5.14
N PRO A 98 9.21 7.54 -4.22
CA PRO A 98 7.81 7.48 -3.83
C PRO A 98 7.34 8.75 -3.10
N SER A 99 8.22 9.35 -2.30
CA SER A 99 7.95 10.58 -1.55
C SER A 99 7.70 11.76 -2.49
N VAL A 100 8.52 11.90 -3.53
CA VAL A 100 8.35 12.92 -4.58
C VAL A 100 7.08 12.66 -5.40
N GLY A 101 6.80 11.39 -5.74
CA GLY A 101 5.57 11.01 -6.43
C GLY A 101 4.30 11.39 -5.66
N HIS A 102 4.31 11.23 -4.34
CA HIS A 102 3.21 11.67 -3.48
C HIS A 102 3.10 13.20 -3.39
N ALA A 103 4.23 13.91 -3.35
CA ALA A 103 4.22 15.37 -3.39
C ALA A 103 3.62 15.89 -4.70
N PHE A 104 4.03 15.33 -5.84
CA PHE A 104 3.52 15.69 -7.16
C PHE A 104 1.99 15.46 -7.28
N PHE A 105 1.50 14.34 -6.78
CA PHE A 105 0.05 14.07 -6.76
C PHE A 105 -0.72 15.11 -5.93
N ARG A 106 -0.19 15.51 -4.77
CA ARG A 106 -0.81 16.54 -3.91
C ARG A 106 -0.82 17.93 -4.57
N LEU A 107 0.17 18.25 -5.39
CA LEU A 107 0.20 19.52 -6.14
C LEU A 107 -0.79 19.51 -7.32
N ARG A 108 -0.93 18.35 -7.99
CA ARG A 108 -1.85 18.21 -9.13
C ARG A 108 -3.32 18.19 -8.72
N VAL A 109 -3.64 17.61 -7.57
CA VAL A 109 -5.03 17.47 -7.10
C VAL A 109 -5.41 18.65 -6.23
N SER A 110 -6.56 19.27 -6.54
CA SER A 110 -7.05 20.42 -5.78
C SER A 110 -7.34 20.07 -4.31
N THR A 111 -7.09 21.01 -3.39
CA THR A 111 -7.41 20.90 -1.96
C THR A 111 -8.84 20.44 -1.65
N PRO A 112 -9.91 20.95 -2.32
CA PRO A 112 -11.26 20.46 -2.06
C PRO A 112 -11.45 19.00 -2.48
N THR A 113 -10.85 18.56 -3.59
CA THR A 113 -10.87 17.15 -4.00
C THR A 113 -10.15 16.26 -3.00
N LEU A 114 -9.04 16.72 -2.41
CA LEU A 114 -8.34 15.97 -1.36
C LEU A 114 -9.22 15.76 -0.12
N ARG A 115 -9.99 16.77 0.31
CA ARG A 115 -10.95 16.64 1.41
C ARG A 115 -12.06 15.64 1.07
N ALA A 116 -12.64 15.73 -0.13
CA ALA A 116 -13.65 14.77 -0.59
C ALA A 116 -13.11 13.33 -0.65
N ILE A 117 -11.84 13.14 -1.04
CA ILE A 117 -11.16 11.83 -1.02
C ILE A 117 -11.01 11.32 0.43
N GLN A 118 -10.66 12.19 1.39
CA GLN A 118 -10.52 11.81 2.80
C GLN A 118 -11.85 11.36 3.41
N GLU A 119 -12.94 12.10 3.16
CA GLU A 119 -14.28 11.72 3.61
C GLU A 119 -14.71 10.37 3.02
N ARG A 120 -14.50 10.17 1.71
CA ARG A 120 -14.78 8.90 1.04
C ARG A 120 -13.89 7.76 1.53
N ASN A 121 -12.62 8.03 1.85
CA ASN A 121 -11.71 7.05 2.46
C ASN A 121 -12.26 6.55 3.81
N ALA A 122 -12.79 7.46 4.64
CA ALA A 122 -13.38 7.09 5.92
C ALA A 122 -14.63 6.22 5.73
N GLN A 123 -15.53 6.59 4.81
CA GLN A 123 -16.71 5.78 4.47
C GLN A 123 -16.31 4.40 3.95
N PHE A 124 -15.33 4.35 3.04
CA PHE A 124 -14.81 3.09 2.50
C PHE A 124 -14.24 2.19 3.60
N TYR A 125 -13.45 2.76 4.51
CA TYR A 125 -12.91 2.03 5.65
C TYR A 125 -14.02 1.43 6.54
N GLN A 126 -15.10 2.18 6.79
CA GLN A 126 -16.25 1.67 7.52
C GLN A 126 -16.91 0.48 6.79
N HIS A 127 -17.03 0.53 5.45
CA HIS A 127 -17.55 -0.59 4.67
C HIS A 127 -16.67 -1.84 4.76
N ILE A 128 -15.34 -1.68 4.65
CA ILE A 128 -14.39 -2.78 4.79
C ILE A 128 -14.42 -3.37 6.20
N ARG A 129 -14.42 -2.52 7.23
CA ARG A 129 -14.47 -2.95 8.63
C ARG A 129 -15.71 -3.80 8.96
N ARG A 130 -16.86 -3.50 8.35
CA ARG A 130 -18.10 -4.28 8.56
C ARG A 130 -18.07 -5.66 7.87
N HIS A 131 -17.39 -5.78 6.74
CA HIS A 131 -17.42 -6.99 5.91
C HIS A 131 -16.16 -7.85 6.00
N ARG A 132 -15.10 -7.37 6.64
CA ARG A 132 -13.86 -8.15 6.86
C ARG A 132 -14.13 -9.39 7.70
N VAL A 133 -13.33 -10.42 7.49
CA VAL A 133 -13.26 -11.60 8.35
C VAL A 133 -12.25 -11.36 9.47
N ASP A 134 -12.51 -11.92 10.66
CA ASP A 134 -11.57 -11.84 11.77
C ASP A 134 -10.37 -12.76 11.51
N PRO A 135 -9.13 -12.26 11.66
CA PRO A 135 -7.92 -13.02 11.36
C PRO A 135 -7.72 -14.22 12.29
N ALA A 136 -8.36 -14.22 13.46
CA ALA A 136 -8.37 -15.34 14.39
C ALA A 136 -9.07 -16.58 13.79
N GLN A 137 -9.97 -16.41 12.82
CA GLN A 137 -10.65 -17.51 12.12
C GLN A 137 -9.79 -18.05 10.95
N SER A 138 -8.47 -17.98 11.08
CA SER A 138 -7.55 -18.44 10.04
C SER A 138 -7.52 -19.97 9.96
N ILE A 139 -7.74 -20.52 8.77
CA ILE A 139 -7.65 -21.96 8.52
C ILE A 139 -6.24 -22.22 7.96
N LEU A 140 -5.46 -23.10 8.60
CA LEU A 140 -4.05 -23.38 8.25
C LEU A 140 -3.82 -23.66 6.75
N ASN A 141 -4.76 -24.36 6.10
CA ASN A 141 -4.66 -24.77 4.70
C ASN A 141 -5.28 -23.78 3.69
N ASN A 142 -5.89 -22.67 4.15
CA ASN A 142 -6.55 -21.71 3.26
C ASN A 142 -6.04 -20.28 3.55
N PRO A 143 -5.32 -19.64 2.61
CA PRO A 143 -4.77 -18.32 2.84
C PRO A 143 -5.90 -17.31 3.11
N LEU A 144 -5.64 -16.39 4.04
CA LEU A 144 -6.60 -15.36 4.41
C LEU A 144 -6.88 -14.42 3.22
N PRO A 145 -8.16 -14.07 2.98
CA PRO A 145 -8.50 -13.03 2.01
C PRO A 145 -7.93 -11.68 2.47
N ASP A 146 -7.74 -10.76 1.53
CA ASP A 146 -7.20 -9.41 1.79
C ASP A 146 -7.96 -8.71 2.95
N TRP A 147 -7.32 -8.64 4.12
CA TRP A 147 -7.94 -8.11 5.34
C TRP A 147 -8.13 -6.59 5.30
N HIS A 148 -7.20 -5.87 4.66
CA HIS A 148 -7.20 -4.41 4.59
C HIS A 148 -8.03 -3.85 3.44
N GLY A 149 -8.43 -4.70 2.48
CA GLY A 149 -9.02 -4.24 1.23
C GLY A 149 -8.05 -3.35 0.46
N GLU A 150 -6.76 -3.66 0.56
CA GLU A 150 -5.71 -2.89 -0.09
C GLU A 150 -5.90 -2.98 -1.61
N ARG A 151 -6.21 -4.16 -2.15
CA ARG A 151 -6.23 -4.41 -3.61
C ARG A 151 -7.46 -3.83 -4.32
N ILE A 152 -8.39 -3.20 -3.61
CA ILE A 152 -9.65 -2.69 -4.16
C ILE A 152 -9.43 -1.33 -4.83
N GLY A 153 -9.39 -1.33 -6.16
CA GLY A 153 -9.28 -0.14 -7.02
C GLY A 153 -10.40 -0.03 -8.06
N SER A 154 -11.42 -0.89 -8.01
CA SER A 154 -12.63 -0.79 -8.84
C SER A 154 -13.85 -1.41 -8.15
N LEU A 155 -15.06 -1.06 -8.61
CA LEU A 155 -16.30 -1.62 -8.08
C LEU A 155 -16.40 -3.14 -8.29
N GLN A 156 -15.88 -3.65 -9.41
CA GLN A 156 -15.84 -5.09 -9.68
C GLN A 156 -14.93 -5.82 -8.70
N GLN A 157 -13.77 -5.23 -8.38
CA GLN A 157 -12.85 -5.78 -7.38
C GLN A 157 -13.47 -5.75 -5.98
N TYR A 158 -14.23 -4.71 -5.65
CA TYR A 158 -14.98 -4.66 -4.39
C TYR A 158 -16.02 -5.78 -4.28
N ARG A 159 -16.81 -6.02 -5.33
CA ARG A 159 -17.79 -7.13 -5.36
C ARG A 159 -17.11 -8.50 -5.29
N LYS A 160 -15.97 -8.67 -5.96
CA LYS A 160 -15.16 -9.88 -5.86
C LYS A 160 -14.69 -10.09 -4.42
N TRP A 161 -14.12 -9.06 -3.81
CA TRP A 161 -13.68 -9.10 -2.41
C TRP A 161 -14.81 -9.47 -1.44
N LEU A 162 -16.01 -8.92 -1.61
CA LEU A 162 -17.18 -9.32 -0.79
C LEU A 162 -17.52 -10.81 -0.92
N ARG A 163 -17.44 -11.36 -2.14
CA ARG A 163 -17.66 -12.80 -2.38
C ARG A 163 -16.55 -13.64 -1.74
N ASP A 164 -15.30 -13.19 -1.83
CA ASP A 164 -14.16 -13.89 -1.23
C ASP A 164 -14.30 -13.94 0.30
N GLN A 165 -14.69 -12.83 0.93
CA GLN A 165 -14.96 -12.79 2.38
C GLN A 165 -16.13 -13.70 2.78
N ALA A 166 -17.23 -13.69 2.02
CA ALA A 166 -18.38 -14.55 2.29
C ALA A 166 -18.05 -16.04 2.11
N ALA A 167 -17.30 -16.41 1.07
CA ALA A 167 -16.83 -17.77 0.85
C ALA A 167 -15.91 -18.24 1.98
N TYR A 168 -15.04 -17.36 2.47
CA TYR A 168 -14.17 -17.65 3.60
C TYR A 168 -14.96 -17.88 4.90
N ARG A 169 -15.95 -17.03 5.21
CA ARG A 169 -16.82 -17.23 6.40
C ARG A 169 -17.53 -18.58 6.39
N ARG A 170 -18.02 -19.01 5.22
CA ARG A 170 -18.66 -20.34 5.07
C ARG A 170 -17.67 -21.47 5.36
N LYS A 171 -16.46 -21.40 4.79
CA LYS A 171 -15.40 -22.39 5.05
C LYS A 171 -14.98 -22.41 6.52
N ALA A 172 -14.86 -21.25 7.16
CA ALA A 172 -14.51 -21.14 8.57
C ALA A 172 -15.59 -21.78 9.46
N SER A 173 -16.88 -21.54 9.17
CA SER A 173 -17.97 -22.18 9.91
C SER A 173 -18.00 -23.70 9.76
N GLN A 174 -17.75 -24.21 8.56
CA GLN A 174 -17.66 -25.65 8.30
C GLN A 174 -16.48 -26.30 9.01
N HIS A 175 -15.31 -25.64 8.97
CA HIS A 175 -14.13 -26.13 9.66
C HIS A 175 -14.33 -26.18 11.18
N ASN A 176 -14.93 -25.14 11.75
CA ASN A 176 -15.22 -25.09 13.18
C ASN A 176 -16.22 -26.18 13.61
N MET A 177 -17.21 -26.48 12.77
CA MET A 177 -18.15 -27.60 13.00
C MET A 177 -17.41 -28.95 13.00
N LEU A 178 -16.54 -29.18 12.02
CA LEU A 178 -15.75 -30.42 11.93
C LEU A 178 -14.79 -30.62 13.11
N LEU A 179 -14.25 -29.53 13.67
CA LEU A 179 -13.44 -29.60 14.89
C LEU A 179 -14.30 -30.00 16.08
N SER A 180 -15.47 -29.38 16.24
CA SER A 180 -16.41 -29.73 17.33
C SER A 180 -16.83 -31.20 17.30
N ASP A 181 -17.08 -31.78 16.11
CA ASP A 181 -17.43 -33.20 15.99
C ASP A 181 -16.27 -34.13 16.38
N LYS A 182 -15.02 -33.74 16.06
CA LYS A 182 -13.82 -34.50 16.47
C LYS A 182 -13.59 -34.46 17.97
N ASP A 183 -13.79 -33.30 18.58
CA ASP A 183 -13.61 -33.12 20.02
C ASP A 183 -14.67 -33.92 20.82
N LEU A 184 -15.91 -33.98 20.32
CA LEU A 184 -16.97 -34.84 20.88
C LEU A 184 -16.74 -36.33 20.64
N GLY A 185 -15.85 -36.69 19.70
CA GLY A 185 -15.52 -38.05 19.33
C GLY A 185 -14.33 -38.69 20.08
N GLY A 186 -13.59 -37.96 20.92
CA GLY A 186 -12.42 -38.51 21.61
C GLY A 186 -12.77 -39.37 22.85
N PRO A 187 -11.85 -40.14 23.46
CA PRO A 187 -10.74 -40.96 22.98
C PRO A 187 -11.07 -42.46 23.19
N GLY A 188 -12.25 -42.90 22.77
CA GLY A 188 -12.77 -44.24 23.15
C GLY A 188 -12.47 -45.37 22.17
N LYS A 189 -11.86 -45.08 21.02
CA LYS A 189 -11.75 -46.04 19.91
C LYS A 189 -10.32 -46.42 19.53
N ASP A 190 -9.33 -45.76 20.12
CA ASP A 190 -7.92 -45.88 19.76
C ASP A 190 -7.10 -46.64 20.83
N LEU A 191 -7.79 -47.28 21.79
CA LEU A 191 -7.21 -48.06 22.90
C LEU A 191 -7.54 -49.56 22.84
N LEU A 192 -7.97 -50.08 21.68
CA LEU A 192 -8.09 -51.52 21.42
C LEU A 192 -7.25 -51.92 20.20
#